data_AF-A0A842IAC1-F1
#
_entry.id   AF-A0A842IAC1-F1
#
_cell.length_a   1.000
_cell.length_b   1.000
_cell.length_c   1.000
_cell.angle_alpha   90.00
_cell.angle_beta   90.00
_cell.angle_gamma   90.00
#
_symmetry.space_group_name_H-M   'P 1'
#
loop_
_entity.id
_entity.type
_entity.pdbx_description
1 polymer ?
#
loop_
_entity_poly.entity_id
_entity_poly.type
_entity_poly.pdbx_seq_one_letter_code
_entity_poly.pdbx_strand_id
1 'polypeptide(L)'
;MQHLPPADELAEIRAEIARLERREALLSHRLANSPFAALVGRFYRVEISHSMTRAFDPASLPDAIRNDPAYLRESHQTVVHTLPVAPEPAPLRPGWPIRRTPGVIARTAH
;
A
#
# COMPACT_ATOMS: atom_id res chain seq x y z
N MET A 1 4.97 -20.47 17.42
CA MET A 1 4.87 -19.44 16.36
C MET A 1 4.47 -20.17 15.09
N GLN A 2 3.33 -19.82 14.48
CA GLN A 2 2.97 -20.40 13.18
C GLN A 2 4.02 -19.92 12.18
N HIS A 3 4.76 -20.86 11.58
CA HIS A 3 5.71 -20.54 10.52
C HIS A 3 4.90 -20.30 9.24
N LEU A 4 4.52 -19.04 9.01
CA LEU A 4 4.02 -18.58 7.72
C LEU A 4 5.14 -18.76 6.66
N PRO A 5 4.80 -19.01 5.40
CA PRO A 5 5.74 -18.84 4.30
C PRO A 5 6.35 -17.43 4.35
N PRO A 6 7.65 -17.26 4.04
CA PRO A 6 8.31 -15.95 4.13
C PRO A 6 7.62 -14.82 3.33
N ALA A 7 6.95 -15.17 2.24
CA ALA A 7 6.18 -14.21 1.44
C ALA A 7 4.93 -13.69 2.19
N ASP A 8 4.22 -14.56 2.90
CA ASP A 8 3.02 -14.20 3.67
C ASP A 8 3.41 -13.43 4.93
N GLU A 9 4.46 -13.86 5.63
CA GLU A 9 5.01 -13.13 6.78
C GLU A 9 5.44 -11.70 6.36
N LEU A 10 6.13 -11.57 5.23
CA LEU A 10 6.50 -10.26 4.69
C LEU A 10 5.28 -9.41 4.32
N ALA A 11 4.22 -10.03 3.77
CA ALA A 11 2.98 -9.34 3.44
C ALA A 11 2.30 -8.78 4.70
N GLU A 12 2.21 -9.58 5.76
CA GLU A 12 1.63 -9.19 7.04
C GLU A 12 2.42 -8.04 7.68
N ILE A 13 3.76 -8.16 7.73
CA ILE A 13 4.63 -7.11 8.28
C ILE A 13 4.47 -5.81 7.48
N ARG A 14 4.44 -5.86 6.15
CA ARG A 14 4.23 -4.66 5.31
C ARG A 14 2.86 -4.03 5.52
N ALA A 15 1.83 -4.85 5.70
CA ALA A 15 0.48 -4.35 5.99
C ALA A 15 0.44 -3.62 7.34
N GLU A 16 1.14 -4.17 8.35
CA GLU A 16 1.22 -3.58 9.68
C GLU A 16 2.05 -2.29 9.67
N ILE A 17 3.21 -2.26 9.00
CA ILE A 17 4.00 -1.04 8.79
C ILE A 17 3.13 0.03 8.12
N ALA A 18 2.44 -0.30 7.02
CA ALA A 18 1.59 0.66 6.33
C ALA A 18 0.43 1.19 7.20
N ARG A 19 -0.08 0.37 8.13
CA ARG A 19 -1.10 0.78 9.11
C ARG A 19 -0.51 1.77 10.13
N LEU A 20 0.68 1.48 10.65
CA LEU A 20 1.38 2.32 11.61
C LEU A 20 1.81 3.64 10.98
N GLU A 21 2.39 3.63 9.78
CA GLU A 21 2.76 4.83 9.02
C GLU A 21 1.54 5.73 8.76
N ARG A 22 0.40 5.15 8.35
CA ARG A 22 -0.85 5.91 8.21
C ARG A 22 -1.27 6.56 9.52
N ARG A 23 -1.17 5.83 10.64
CA ARG A 23 -1.53 6.36 11.96
C ARG A 23 -0.57 7.46 12.39
N GLU A 24 0.72 7.26 12.18
CA GLU A 24 1.77 8.24 12.46
C GLU A 24 1.54 9.50 11.64
N ALA A 25 1.36 9.40 10.33
CA ALA A 25 1.11 10.55 9.45
C ALA A 25 -0.11 11.38 9.91
N LEU A 26 -1.18 10.71 10.34
CA LEU A 26 -2.35 11.39 10.91
C LEU A 26 -2.03 12.12 12.22
N LEU A 27 -1.22 11.54 13.10
CA LEU A 27 -0.82 12.17 14.36
C LEU A 27 0.14 13.34 14.11
N SER A 28 1.15 13.14 13.28
CA SER A 28 2.12 14.17 12.88
C SER A 28 1.42 15.36 12.23
N HIS A 29 0.48 15.12 11.30
CA HIS A 29 -0.32 16.18 10.70
C HIS A 29 -1.15 16.95 11.73
N ARG A 30 -1.79 16.26 12.68
CA ARG A 30 -2.53 16.93 13.76
C ARG A 30 -1.62 17.79 14.61
N LEU A 31 -0.46 17.26 15.00
CA LEU A 31 0.50 17.96 15.86
C LEU A 31 1.11 19.18 15.15
N ALA A 32 1.43 19.06 13.86
CA ALA A 32 1.94 20.17 13.05
C ALA A 32 0.99 21.37 13.00
N ASN A 33 -0.32 21.12 13.08
CA ASN A 33 -1.37 22.14 13.03
C ASN A 33 -1.92 22.50 14.43
N SER A 34 -1.35 21.95 15.50
CA SER A 34 -1.84 22.16 16.87
C SER A 34 -1.15 23.34 17.56
N PRO A 35 -1.80 23.98 18.56
CA PRO A 35 -1.14 24.99 19.38
C PRO A 35 0.01 24.37 20.18
N PHE A 36 1.04 25.18 20.50
CA PHE A 36 2.25 24.72 21.18
C PHE A 36 1.99 23.95 22.48
N ALA A 37 0.95 24.33 23.24
CA ALA A 37 0.56 23.66 24.48
C ALA A 37 0.18 22.18 24.29
N ALA A 38 -0.30 21.81 23.09
CA ALA A 38 -0.67 20.44 22.75
C ALA A 38 0.52 19.56 22.32
N LEU A 39 1.72 20.14 22.19
CA LEU A 39 2.94 19.41 21.83
C LEU A 39 3.61 18.72 23.01
N VAL A 40 3.13 18.94 24.25
CA VAL A 40 3.65 18.30 25.46
C VAL A 40 2.65 17.26 25.96
N GLY A 41 3.06 16.00 25.92
CA GLY A 41 2.33 14.88 26.51
C GLY A 41 2.88 14.49 27.88
N ARG A 42 2.30 13.45 28.46
CA ARG A 42 2.68 12.93 29.80
C ARG A 42 4.13 12.43 29.86
N PHE A 43 4.64 11.86 28.77
CA PHE A 43 5.96 11.21 28.71
C PHE A 43 6.87 11.77 27.63
N TYR A 44 6.34 12.56 26.68
CA TYR A 44 7.07 13.00 25.49
C TYR A 44 6.67 14.43 25.12
N ARG A 45 7.61 15.17 24.52
CA ARG A 45 7.38 16.47 23.88
C ARG A 45 7.68 16.37 22.39
N VAL A 46 6.88 17.04 21.57
CA VAL A 46 7.04 17.15 20.13
C VAL A 46 7.68 18.50 19.80
N GLU A 47 8.70 18.47 18.95
CA GLU A 47 9.37 19.67 18.43
C GLU A 47 9.11 19.77 16.94
N ILE A 48 8.76 20.96 16.47
CA ILE A 48 8.51 21.23 15.05
C ILE A 48 9.61 22.16 14.56
N SER A 49 10.47 21.65 13.68
CA SER A 49 11.47 22.43 12.97
C SER A 49 11.08 22.57 11.50
N HIS A 50 11.22 23.78 10.97
CA HIS A 50 11.02 24.04 9.55
C HIS A 50 12.39 24.14 8.91
N SER A 51 12.68 23.24 7.98
CA SER A 51 13.88 23.31 7.15
C SER A 51 13.50 23.66 5.72
N MET A 52 14.23 24.60 5.14
CA MET A 52 14.14 24.91 3.72
C MET A 52 15.43 24.41 3.08
N THR A 53 15.31 23.43 2.20
CA THR A 53 16.43 22.93 1.38
C THR A 53 16.26 23.40 -0.05
N ARG A 54 17.36 23.86 -0.65
CA ARG A 54 17.43 24.11 -2.09
C ARG A 54 17.89 22.81 -2.73
N ALA A 55 17.03 22.19 -3.54
CA ALA A 55 17.38 21.02 -4.33
C ALA A 55 17.88 21.46 -5.71
N PHE A 56 18.91 20.80 -6.21
CA PHE A 56 19.27 20.88 -7.62
C PHE A 56 18.18 20.18 -8.43
N ASP A 57 17.71 20.81 -9.51
CA ASP A 57 16.71 20.25 -10.42
C ASP A 57 17.40 19.81 -11.73
N PRO A 58 17.70 18.51 -11.91
CA PRO A 58 18.31 18.00 -13.13
C PRO A 58 17.45 18.22 -14.38
N ALA A 59 16.13 18.34 -14.23
CA ALA A 59 15.21 18.58 -15.36
C ALA A 59 15.29 20.03 -15.87
N SER A 60 15.95 20.93 -15.14
CA SER A 60 16.26 22.28 -15.60
C SER A 60 17.55 22.37 -16.44
N LEU A 61 18.33 21.29 -16.51
CA LEU A 61 19.60 21.29 -17.25
C LEU A 61 19.39 21.33 -18.77
N PRO A 62 20.29 21.95 -19.54
CA PRO A 62 20.32 21.80 -20.99
C PRO A 62 20.43 20.32 -21.42
N ASP A 63 19.80 19.98 -22.54
CA ASP A 63 19.81 18.60 -23.07
C ASP A 63 21.23 18.06 -23.29
N ALA A 64 22.18 18.94 -23.63
CA ALA A 64 23.58 18.59 -23.85
C ALA A 64 24.28 18.04 -22.60
N ILE A 65 23.87 18.44 -21.39
CA ILE A 65 24.45 17.94 -20.13
C ILE A 65 23.64 16.76 -19.60
N ARG A 66 22.31 16.82 -19.76
CA ARG A 66 21.38 15.80 -19.26
C ARG A 66 21.59 14.44 -19.93
N ASN A 67 21.88 14.43 -21.23
CA ASN A 67 22.03 13.22 -22.03
C ASN A 67 23.49 12.83 -22.26
N ASP A 68 24.44 13.57 -21.69
CA ASP A 68 25.86 13.24 -21.82
C ASP A 68 26.21 12.06 -20.88
N PRO A 69 26.65 10.92 -21.41
CA PRO A 69 26.97 9.73 -20.63
C PRO A 69 28.11 9.95 -19.62
N ALA A 70 28.98 10.95 -19.81
CA ALA A 70 30.02 11.29 -18.85
C ALA A 70 29.47 11.75 -17.49
N TYR A 71 28.22 12.22 -17.45
CA TYR A 71 27.54 12.66 -16.23
C TYR A 71 26.48 11.67 -15.73
N LEU A 72 26.38 10.48 -16.34
CA LEU A 72 25.46 9.43 -15.92
C LEU A 72 26.15 8.44 -14.97
N ARG A 73 25.43 8.04 -13.92
CA ARG A 73 25.84 6.97 -13.01
C ARG A 73 24.76 5.91 -12.96
N GLU A 74 25.13 4.69 -13.31
CA GLU A 74 24.26 3.53 -13.14
C GLU A 74 24.29 3.08 -11.67
N SER A 75 23.11 2.85 -11.10
CA SER A 75 22.92 2.31 -9.76
C SER A 75 21.93 1.16 -9.83
N HIS A 76 22.30 0.02 -9.27
CA HIS A 76 21.43 -1.15 -9.23
C HIS A 76 20.71 -1.19 -7.88
N GLN A 77 19.38 -1.23 -7.93
CA GLN A 77 18.54 -1.38 -6.75
C GLN A 77 17.68 -2.63 -6.92
N THR A 78 17.74 -3.53 -5.94
CA THR A 78 16.82 -4.66 -5.86
C THR A 78 15.62 -4.27 -5.01
N VAL A 79 14.44 -4.27 -5.61
CA VAL A 79 13.18 -3.98 -4.92
C VAL A 79 12.35 -5.25 -4.84
N VAL A 80 11.99 -5.64 -3.62
CA VAL A 80 11.09 -6.77 -3.39
C VAL A 80 9.67 -6.25 -3.35
N HIS A 81 8.81 -6.74 -4.23
CA HIS A 81 7.38 -6.44 -4.24
C HIS A 81 6.58 -7.61 -3.65
N THR A 82 5.51 -7.29 -2.93
CA THR A 82 4.58 -8.28 -2.39
C THR A 82 3.25 -8.06 -3.09
N LEU A 83 2.79 -9.06 -3.85
CA LEU A 83 1.56 -8.99 -4.63
C LEU A 83 0.61 -10.10 -4.17
N PRO A 84 -0.71 -9.84 -4.10
CA PRO A 84 -1.66 -10.88 -3.75
C PRO A 84 -1.70 -11.95 -4.86
N VAL A 85 -1.62 -13.22 -4.47
CA VAL A 85 -1.88 -14.34 -5.39
C VAL A 85 -3.39 -14.43 -5.56
N ALA A 86 -3.87 -14.24 -6.79
CA ALA A 86 -5.28 -14.45 -7.08
C ALA A 86 -5.65 -15.90 -6.74
N PRO A 87 -6.75 -16.16 -6.01
CA PRO A 87 -7.19 -17.53 -5.79
C PRO A 87 -7.50 -18.16 -7.14
N GLU A 88 -6.85 -19.28 -7.44
CA GLU A 88 -7.16 -20.06 -8.63
C GLU A 88 -8.66 -20.40 -8.58
N PRO A 89 -9.45 -20.07 -9.62
CA PRO A 89 -10.87 -20.39 -9.62
C PRO A 89 -10.98 -21.91 -9.48
N ALA A 90 -11.58 -22.37 -8.37
CA ALA A 90 -11.79 -23.78 -8.12
C ALA A 90 -12.40 -24.43 -9.38
N PRO A 91 -11.86 -25.57 -9.86
CA PRO A 91 -12.37 -26.19 -11.07
C PRO A 91 -13.86 -26.42 -10.90
N LEU A 92 -14.64 -25.94 -11.89
CA LEU A 92 -16.09 -26.13 -11.92
C LEU A 92 -16.36 -27.62 -11.78
N ARG A 93 -16.95 -28.01 -10.65
CA ARG A 93 -17.36 -29.40 -10.46
C ARG A 93 -18.35 -29.76 -11.57
N PRO A 94 -18.20 -30.91 -12.23
CA PRO A 94 -19.15 -31.34 -13.24
C PRO A 94 -20.57 -31.34 -12.64
N GLY A 95 -21.49 -30.56 -13.21
CA GLY A 95 -22.88 -30.48 -12.75
C GLY A 95 -23.27 -29.21 -11.96
N TRP A 96 -22.41 -28.20 -11.85
CA TRP A 96 -22.74 -26.93 -11.18
C TRP A 96 -22.76 -25.73 -12.16
N PRO A 97 -23.69 -24.75 -12.01
CA PRO A 97 -24.82 -24.70 -11.09
C PRO A 97 -26.03 -25.51 -11.59
N ILE A 98 -26.74 -26.16 -10.66
CA ILE A 98 -27.98 -26.89 -10.92
C ILE A 98 -29.06 -25.91 -11.38
N ARG A 99 -29.45 -25.96 -12.66
CA ARG A 99 -30.63 -25.24 -13.15
C ARG A 99 -31.88 -26.05 -12.76
N ARG A 100 -32.59 -25.62 -11.72
CA ARG A 100 -33.92 -26.15 -11.41
C ARG A 100 -34.90 -25.59 -12.44
N THR A 101 -35.41 -26.43 -13.32
CA THR A 101 -36.53 -26.08 -14.21
C THR A 101 -37.75 -25.76 -13.34
N PRO A 102 -38.38 -24.58 -13.47
CA PRO A 102 -39.59 -24.27 -12.71
C PRO A 102 -40.68 -25.25 -13.13
N GLY A 103 -41.15 -26.06 -12.18
CA GLY A 103 -42.20 -27.04 -12.38
C GLY A 103 -43.49 -26.37 -12.86
N VAL A 104 -44.05 -26.92 -13.93
CA VAL A 104 -45.38 -26.59 -14.46
C VAL A 104 -46.42 -26.87 -13.37
N ILE A 105 -47.03 -25.83 -12.81
CA ILE A 105 -48.17 -25.96 -11.90
C ILE A 105 -49.40 -26.27 -12.77
N ALA A 106 -49.77 -27.55 -12.87
CA ALA A 106 -51.04 -27.94 -13.45
C ALA A 106 -52.18 -27.56 -12.49
N ARG A 107 -52.94 -26.52 -12.85
CA ARG A 107 -54.23 -26.20 -12.23
C ARG A 107 -55.29 -27.13 -12.82
N THR A 108 -55.73 -28.12 -12.06
CA THR A 108 -57.00 -28.81 -12.34
C THR A 108 -58.13 -28.05 -11.64
N ALA A 109 -59.09 -27.59 -12.46
CA ALA A 109 -60.37 -27.07 -12.02
C ALA A 109 -61.47 -28.08 -12.39
N HIS A 110 -62.51 -28.08 -11.54
CA HIS A 110 -63.78 -28.83 -11.57
C HIS A 110 -63.79 -30.22 -10.95
#